data_AF-A0A6J4HK22-F1
#
_entry.id   AF-A0A6J4HK22-F1
#
_cell.length_a   1.000
_cell.length_b   1.000
_cell.length_c   1.000
_cell.angle_alpha   90.00
_cell.angle_beta   90.00
_cell.angle_gamma   90.00
#
_symmetry.space_group_name_H-M   'P 1'
#
loop_
_entity.id
_entity.type
_entity.pdbx_description
1 polymer ?
#
loop_
_entity_poly.entity_id
_entity_poly.type
_entity_poly.pdbx_seq_one_letter_code
_entity_poly.pdbx_strand_id
1 'polypeptide(L)'
;MAAFRAGRSEAERTADLLAFAIATERGLAHTPDAVERARREADAALGDYSLRHLHNTVEQIRQEAVVTHLGRLRPPPGFPRLVAANLVALAAAGALAAWLYTRPDLRDAFAGLVGMN
;
A
#
# COMPACT_ATOMS: atom_id res chain seq x y z
N MET A 1 -21.54 -35.13 18.99
CA MET A 1 -22.50 -34.48 18.05
C MET A 1 -23.56 -33.65 18.77
N ALA A 2 -24.36 -34.19 19.71
CA ALA A 2 -25.42 -33.42 20.40
C ALA A 2 -24.89 -32.24 21.25
N ALA A 3 -23.70 -32.38 21.87
CA ALA A 3 -23.10 -31.33 22.71
C ALA A 3 -22.70 -30.03 21.96
N PHE A 4 -22.53 -30.10 20.63
CA PHE A 4 -22.13 -28.97 19.76
C PHE A 4 -23.31 -28.37 18.98
N ARG A 5 -24.55 -28.83 19.21
CA ARG A 5 -25.77 -28.26 18.60
C ARG A 5 -26.63 -27.62 19.67
N ALA A 6 -26.31 -26.40 20.08
CA ALA A 6 -27.28 -25.53 20.73
C ALA A 6 -27.85 -24.59 19.65
N GLY A 7 -29.17 -24.49 19.51
CA GLY A 7 -29.85 -23.68 18.48
C GLY A 7 -29.53 -22.19 18.61
N ARG A 8 -28.45 -21.77 17.95
CA ARG A 8 -27.77 -20.47 18.13
C ARG A 8 -27.43 -19.83 16.78
N SER A 9 -27.06 -18.54 16.82
CA SER A 9 -26.82 -17.68 15.65
C SER A 9 -25.78 -18.28 14.69
N GLU A 10 -25.75 -17.83 13.43
CA GLU A 10 -24.85 -18.37 12.40
C GLU A 10 -23.36 -18.23 12.78
N ALA A 11 -23.00 -17.13 13.47
CA ALA A 11 -21.67 -16.93 14.01
C ALA A 11 -21.30 -17.97 15.08
N GLU A 12 -22.21 -18.23 16.02
CA GLU A 12 -22.02 -19.25 17.07
C GLU A 12 -21.97 -20.66 16.47
N ARG A 13 -22.72 -20.92 15.40
CA ARG A 13 -22.64 -22.19 14.66
C ARG A 13 -21.27 -22.39 14.03
N THR A 14 -20.66 -21.35 13.51
CA THR A 14 -19.33 -21.41 12.88
C THR A 14 -18.25 -21.69 13.94
N ALA A 15 -18.34 -21.03 15.09
CA ALA A 15 -17.48 -21.31 16.24
C ALA A 15 -17.65 -22.75 16.75
N ASP A 16 -18.88 -23.25 16.88
CA ASP A 16 -19.16 -24.63 17.29
C ASP A 16 -18.63 -25.67 16.29
N LEU A 17 -18.71 -25.39 14.98
CA LEU A 17 -18.16 -26.27 13.94
C LEU A 17 -16.62 -26.32 13.99
N LEU A 18 -15.98 -25.16 14.18
CA LEU A 18 -14.53 -25.10 14.31
C LEU A 18 -14.05 -25.78 15.61
N ALA A 19 -14.75 -25.55 16.72
CA ALA A 19 -14.48 -26.22 17.99
C ALA A 19 -14.60 -27.74 17.86
N PHE A 20 -15.62 -28.21 17.15
CA PHE A 20 -15.78 -29.63 16.85
C PHE A 20 -14.64 -30.17 15.97
N ALA A 21 -14.22 -29.44 14.95
CA ALA A 21 -13.10 -29.83 14.09
C ALA A 21 -11.79 -29.94 14.89
N ILE A 22 -11.46 -28.94 15.72
CA ILE A 22 -10.28 -28.93 16.60
C ILE A 22 -10.31 -30.12 17.57
N ALA A 23 -11.46 -30.38 18.19
CA ALA A 23 -11.61 -31.49 19.12
C ALA A 23 -11.43 -32.85 18.42
N THR A 24 -11.91 -32.98 17.19
CA THR A 24 -11.80 -34.19 16.37
C THR A 24 -10.36 -34.42 15.91
N GLU A 25 -9.69 -33.38 15.41
CA GLU A 25 -8.29 -33.44 14.95
C GLU A 25 -7.34 -33.85 16.08
N ARG A 26 -7.60 -33.38 17.30
CA ARG A 26 -6.78 -33.66 18.48
C ARG A 26 -7.18 -34.93 19.23
N GLY A 27 -8.21 -35.65 18.78
CA GLY A 27 -8.71 -36.84 19.45
C GLY A 27 -9.17 -36.58 20.89
N LEU A 28 -9.70 -35.39 21.18
CA LEU A 28 -10.12 -35.01 22.53
C LEU A 28 -11.32 -35.84 22.99
N ALA A 29 -11.28 -36.27 24.25
CA ALA A 29 -12.42 -36.91 24.89
C ALA A 29 -13.64 -35.99 24.85
N HIS A 30 -14.83 -36.56 24.68
CA HIS A 30 -16.09 -35.79 24.58
C HIS A 30 -16.62 -35.33 25.95
N THR A 31 -15.72 -34.96 26.85
CA THR A 31 -16.08 -34.43 28.16
C THR A 31 -16.49 -32.95 28.05
N PRO A 32 -17.38 -32.46 28.93
CA PRO A 32 -17.80 -31.06 28.93
C PRO A 32 -16.62 -30.06 28.97
N ASP A 33 -15.60 -30.35 29.76
CA ASP A 33 -14.39 -29.52 29.88
C ASP A 33 -13.57 -29.46 28.59
N ALA A 34 -13.44 -30.60 27.89
CA ALA A 34 -12.70 -30.66 26.64
C ALA A 34 -13.42 -29.91 25.52
N VAL A 35 -14.76 -30.00 25.49
CA VAL A 35 -15.62 -29.24 24.57
C VAL A 35 -15.48 -27.74 24.83
N GLU A 36 -15.52 -27.31 26.09
CA GLU A 36 -15.39 -25.89 26.45
C GLU A 36 -14.00 -25.33 26.14
N ARG A 37 -12.96 -26.16 26.27
CA ARG A 37 -11.59 -25.78 25.86
C ARG A 37 -11.50 -25.60 24.34
N ALA A 38 -12.06 -26.53 23.57
CA ALA A 38 -12.07 -26.45 22.11
C ALA A 38 -12.88 -25.24 21.59
N ARG A 39 -13.97 -24.86 22.29
CA ARG A 39 -14.74 -23.65 21.99
C ARG A 39 -13.93 -22.38 22.17
N ARG A 40 -13.29 -22.22 23.34
CA ARG A 40 -12.43 -21.06 23.61
C ARG A 40 -11.30 -20.92 22.59
N GLU A 41 -10.75 -22.04 22.15
CA GLU A 41 -9.71 -22.05 21.13
C GLU A 41 -10.24 -21.68 19.74
N ALA A 42 -11.42 -22.19 19.36
CA ALA A 42 -12.10 -21.82 18.13
C ALA A 42 -12.39 -20.31 18.09
N ASP A 43 -12.89 -19.74 19.18
CA ASP A 43 -13.17 -18.30 19.28
C ASP A 43 -11.89 -17.46 19.13
N ALA A 44 -10.81 -17.87 19.80
CA ALA A 44 -9.51 -17.20 19.68
C ALA A 44 -8.98 -17.25 18.23
N ALA A 45 -9.07 -18.42 17.58
CA ALA A 45 -8.64 -18.60 16.20
C ALA A 45 -9.48 -17.79 15.21
N LEU A 46 -10.81 -17.74 15.39
CA LEU A 46 -11.70 -16.94 14.56
C LEU A 46 -11.44 -15.44 14.74
N GLY A 47 -11.20 -14.99 15.97
CA GLY A 47 -10.85 -13.60 16.25
C GLY A 47 -9.56 -13.18 15.56
N ASP A 48 -8.51 -13.99 15.72
CA ASP A 48 -7.20 -13.71 15.10
C ASP A 48 -7.25 -13.76 13.57
N TYR A 49 -7.96 -14.75 12.99
CA TYR A 49 -8.17 -14.81 11.55
C TYR A 49 -8.93 -13.59 11.04
N SER A 50 -10.01 -13.18 11.72
CA SER A 50 -10.84 -12.05 11.31
C SER A 50 -10.05 -10.75 11.34
N LEU A 51 -9.20 -10.54 12.36
CA LEU A 51 -8.32 -9.38 12.44
C LEU A 51 -7.30 -9.35 11.29
N ARG A 52 -6.64 -10.48 11.03
CA ARG A 52 -5.68 -10.60 9.92
C ARG A 52 -6.36 -10.38 8.57
N HIS A 53 -7.53 -10.97 8.37
CA HIS A 53 -8.30 -10.82 7.14
C HIS A 53 -8.72 -9.37 6.92
N LEU A 54 -9.27 -8.70 7.94
CA LEU A 54 -9.65 -7.28 7.86
C LEU A 54 -8.44 -6.40 7.55
N HIS A 55 -7.32 -6.61 8.23
CA HIS A 55 -6.10 -5.85 8.00
C HIS A 55 -5.60 -5.99 6.55
N ASN A 56 -5.53 -7.23 6.06
CA ASN A 56 -5.10 -7.52 4.70
C ASN A 56 -6.04 -6.90 3.65
N THR A 57 -7.34 -7.01 3.88
CA THR A 57 -8.36 -6.43 2.98
C THR A 57 -8.29 -4.90 2.96
N VAL A 58 -8.09 -4.26 4.11
CA VAL A 58 -7.91 -2.79 4.17
C VAL A 58 -6.65 -2.35 3.41
N GLU A 59 -5.54 -3.07 3.58
CA GLU A 59 -4.30 -2.76 2.88
C GLU A 59 -4.45 -2.96 1.36
N GLN A 60 -5.15 -4.02 0.94
CA GLN A 60 -5.46 -4.24 -0.47
C GLN A 60 -6.30 -3.09 -1.05
N ILE A 61 -7.38 -2.68 -0.37
CA ILE A 61 -8.23 -1.57 -0.80
C ILE A 61 -7.42 -0.27 -0.90
N ARG A 62 -6.51 -0.02 0.04
CA ARG A 62 -5.63 1.15 0.00
C ARG A 62 -4.72 1.13 -1.23
N GLN A 63 -4.11 -0.02 -1.53
CA GLN A 63 -3.26 -0.17 -2.71
C GLN A 63 -4.06 0.04 -4.00
N GLU A 64 -5.24 -0.55 -4.11
CA GLU A 64 -6.14 -0.38 -5.26
C GLU A 64 -6.59 1.08 -5.41
N ALA A 65 -6.86 1.78 -4.30
CA ALA A 65 -7.22 3.19 -4.31
C ALA A 65 -6.06 4.07 -4.79
N VAL A 66 -4.82 3.80 -4.35
CA VAL A 66 -3.62 4.52 -4.81
C VAL A 66 -3.39 4.28 -6.29
N VAL A 67 -3.46 3.03 -6.75
CA VAL A 67 -3.32 2.68 -8.18
C VAL A 67 -4.38 3.38 -9.02
N THR A 68 -5.64 3.36 -8.57
CA THR A 68 -6.74 4.05 -9.26
C THR A 68 -6.54 5.56 -9.29
N HIS A 69 -6.06 6.16 -8.20
CA HIS A 69 -5.79 7.59 -8.14
C HIS A 69 -4.62 7.99 -9.05
N LEU A 70 -3.52 7.24 -9.04
CA LEU A 70 -2.39 7.43 -9.94
C LEU A 70 -2.78 7.22 -11.40
N GLY A 71 -3.65 6.25 -11.69
CA GLY A 71 -4.18 6.01 -13.04
C GLY A 71 -5.07 7.14 -13.57
N ARG A 72 -5.65 7.97 -12.69
CA ARG A 72 -6.43 9.16 -13.07
C ARG A 72 -5.59 10.42 -13.29
N LEU A 73 -4.35 10.43 -12.80
CA LEU A 73 -3.43 11.54 -13.03
C LEU A 73 -2.79 11.40 -14.41
N ARG A 74 -2.63 12.53 -15.12
CA ARG A 74 -1.89 12.53 -16.39
C ARG A 74 -0.49 12.00 -16.10
N PRO A 75 0.00 10.99 -16.85
CA PRO A 75 1.30 10.40 -16.58
C PRO A 75 2.37 11.50 -16.60
N PRO A 76 3.29 11.51 -15.62
CA PRO A 76 4.36 12.49 -15.60
C PRO A 76 5.17 12.40 -16.91
N PRO A 77 5.78 13.51 -17.36
CA PRO A 77 6.63 13.47 -18.54
C PRO A 77 7.70 12.39 -18.35
N GLY A 78 7.74 11.43 -19.27
CA GLY A 78 8.70 10.34 -19.20
C GLY A 78 10.15 10.85 -19.21
N PHE A 79 11.07 10.05 -18.68
CA PHE A 79 12.51 10.34 -18.67
C PHE A 79 13.05 10.96 -19.98
N PRO A 80 12.77 10.43 -21.20
CA PRO A 80 13.31 11.02 -22.43
C PRO A 80 12.78 12.44 -22.68
N ARG A 81 11.56 12.76 -22.25
CA ARG A 81 10.99 14.10 -22.38
C ARG A 81 11.67 15.09 -21.44
N LEU A 82 12.02 14.66 -20.22
CA LEU A 82 12.79 15.47 -19.28
C LEU A 82 14.23 15.69 -19.79
N VAL A 83 14.86 14.66 -20.34
CA VAL A 83 16.19 14.78 -20.97
C VAL A 83 16.14 15.75 -22.15
N ALA A 84 15.17 15.61 -23.05
CA ALA A 84 15.00 16.52 -24.18
C ALA A 84 14.77 17.97 -23.73
N ALA A 85 13.93 18.20 -22.71
CA ALA A 85 13.71 19.53 -22.15
C ALA A 85 15.00 20.15 -21.60
N ASN A 86 15.83 19.37 -20.90
CA ASN A 86 17.13 19.84 -20.42
C ASN A 86 18.10 20.15 -21.55
N LEU A 87 18.15 19.31 -22.60
CA LEU A 87 18.98 19.57 -23.78
C LEU A 87 18.57 20.86 -24.49
N VAL A 88 17.26 21.10 -24.62
CA VAL A 88 16.74 22.36 -25.18
C VAL A 88 17.12 23.56 -24.32
N ALA A 89 16.99 23.44 -22.99
CA ALA A 89 17.40 24.51 -22.07
C ALA A 89 18.90 24.81 -22.18
N LEU A 90 19.74 23.76 -22.24
CA LEU A 90 21.18 23.89 -22.44
C LEU A 90 21.52 24.55 -23.78
N ALA A 91 20.85 24.15 -24.87
CA ALA A 91 21.05 24.75 -26.18
C ALA A 91 20.66 26.24 -26.18
N ALA A 92 19.54 26.59 -25.54
CA ALA A 92 19.10 27.97 -25.41
C ALA A 92 20.08 28.82 -24.58
N ALA A 93 20.55 28.29 -23.44
CA ALA A 93 21.55 28.95 -22.61
C ALA A 93 22.88 29.12 -23.35
N GLY A 94 23.33 28.10 -24.08
CA GLY A 94 24.54 28.16 -24.90
C GLY A 94 24.41 29.17 -26.04
N ALA A 95 23.26 29.23 -26.71
CA ALA A 95 22.99 30.22 -27.75
C ALA A 95 22.99 31.65 -27.19
N LEU A 96 22.37 31.85 -26.02
CA LEU A 96 22.39 33.14 -25.34
C LEU A 96 23.81 33.55 -24.96
N ALA A 97 24.61 32.62 -24.41
CA ALA A 97 26.01 32.86 -24.07
C ALA A 97 26.87 33.17 -25.31
N ALA A 98 26.65 32.47 -26.43
CA ALA A 98 27.34 32.73 -27.70
C ALA A 98 26.92 34.09 -28.30
N TRP A 99 25.65 34.47 -28.16
CA TRP A 99 25.18 35.77 -28.61
C TRP A 99 25.76 36.91 -27.77
N LEU A 100 25.75 36.77 -26.44
CA LEU A 100 26.50 37.65 -25.53
C LEU A 100 27.96 37.69 -25.91
N TYR A 101 28.55 36.56 -26.30
CA TYR A 101 29.90 36.53 -26.84
C TYR A 101 30.00 37.54 -28.02
N THR A 102 29.13 37.53 -29.02
CA THR A 102 29.26 38.53 -30.10
C THR A 102 29.10 40.03 -29.71
N ARG A 103 28.70 40.36 -28.47
CA ARG A 103 28.36 41.72 -27.98
C ARG A 103 29.21 42.14 -26.75
N PRO A 104 30.47 42.58 -26.93
CA PRO A 104 31.39 42.86 -25.81
C PRO A 104 30.87 43.90 -24.80
N ASP A 105 30.15 44.90 -25.28
CA ASP A 105 29.45 45.92 -24.49
C ASP A 105 28.43 45.35 -23.50
N LEU A 106 27.67 44.33 -23.91
CA LEU A 106 26.68 43.67 -23.06
C LEU A 106 27.30 42.61 -22.14
N ARG A 107 28.41 41.98 -22.56
CA ARG A 107 29.13 41.03 -21.70
C ARG A 107 29.68 41.68 -20.46
N ASP A 108 30.33 42.84 -20.61
CA ASP A 108 31.01 43.51 -19.50
C ASP A 108 30.00 44.07 -18.49
N ALA A 109 28.86 44.58 -18.98
CA ALA A 109 27.72 44.97 -18.15
C ALA A 109 27.12 43.77 -17.38
N PHE A 110 26.99 42.61 -18.05
CA PHE A 110 26.47 41.40 -17.42
C PHE A 110 27.46 40.80 -16.40
N ALA A 111 28.76 40.78 -16.71
CA ALA A 111 29.81 40.31 -15.81
C ALA A 111 29.93 41.22 -14.57
N GLY A 112 29.80 42.54 -14.74
CA GLY A 112 29.72 43.49 -13.63
C GLY A 112 28.51 43.26 -12.74
N LEU A 113 27.34 42.96 -13.32
CA LEU A 113 26.11 42.66 -12.56
C LEU A 113 26.23 41.35 -11.74
N VAL A 114 26.83 40.30 -12.32
CA VAL A 114 26.97 38.98 -11.66
C VAL A 114 28.11 38.96 -10.64
N GLY A 115 29.18 39.72 -10.86
CA GLY A 115 30.33 39.81 -9.94
C GLY A 115 30.15 40.75 -8.74
N MET A 116 29.01 41.43 -8.61
CA MET A 116 28.66 42.31 -7.48
C MET A 116 27.97 41.58 -6.30
N ASN A 117 28.02 40.25 -6.26
CA ASN A 117 27.54 39.41 -5.15
C ASN A 117 28.71 38.78 -4.38
#